data_AF-A0A1Y1KYS3-F1
#
_entry.id   AF-A0A1Y1KYS3-F1
#
_cell.length_a   1.000
_cell.length_b   1.000
_cell.length_c   1.000
_cell.angle_alpha   90.00
_cell.angle_beta   90.00
_cell.angle_gamma   90.00
#
_symmetry.space_group_name_H-M   'P 1'
#
loop_
_entity.id
_entity.type
_entity.pdbx_description
1 polymer ?
#
loop_
_entity_poly.entity_id
_entity_poly.type
_entity_poly.pdbx_seq_one_letter_code
_entity_poly.pdbx_strand_id
1 'polypeptide(L)'
;SNLGDIPAFELRPSQLDEGAQYRPIPRKIAPIWPQDSHVDIIVTLSPSFNPTPISETPAEFVVLQERNFQMSNSSEKRTVNTKFTVPRAVQNNGTLWGHFYVGLTGSNLDPRQPGYDSAKAYHFAYPLTQYLPKKKVAKTRNLLDSHSEDEEPEEEEPTGPIITNHYHPNASFAFVPAMGVK
;
A
#
# COMPACT_ATOMS: atom_id res chain seq x y z
N SER A 1 11.35 -27.12 -4.31
CA SER A 1 10.48 -26.53 -3.29
C SER A 1 11.26 -25.47 -2.53
N ASN A 2 10.68 -24.29 -2.30
CA ASN A 2 11.24 -23.18 -1.50
C ASN A 2 10.92 -23.30 0.01
N LEU A 3 10.38 -24.46 0.43
CA LEU A 3 10.05 -24.74 1.82
C LEU A 3 11.19 -25.41 2.61
N GLY A 4 12.17 -26.02 1.94
CA GLY A 4 13.20 -26.84 2.59
C GLY A 4 12.55 -27.97 3.42
N ASP A 5 12.96 -28.11 4.68
CA ASP A 5 12.38 -29.06 5.65
C ASP A 5 11.12 -28.52 6.35
N ILE A 6 10.68 -27.30 6.04
CA ILE A 6 9.52 -26.70 6.69
C ILE A 6 8.26 -27.25 6.02
N PRO A 7 7.29 -27.78 6.79
CA PRO A 7 6.05 -28.26 6.21
C PRO A 7 5.25 -27.11 5.57
N ALA A 8 4.36 -27.47 4.65
CA ALA A 8 3.36 -26.57 4.09
C ALA A 8 2.60 -25.86 5.23
N PHE A 9 2.19 -24.62 5.03
CA PHE A 9 1.64 -23.79 6.11
C PHE A 9 0.46 -24.45 6.84
N GLU A 10 -0.43 -25.11 6.11
CA GLU A 10 -1.59 -25.82 6.65
C GLU A 10 -1.23 -27.01 7.55
N LEU A 11 -0.03 -27.55 7.39
CA LEU A 11 0.50 -28.68 8.17
C LEU A 11 1.43 -28.22 9.31
N ARG A 12 1.63 -26.92 9.48
CA ARG A 12 2.47 -26.40 10.57
C ARG A 12 1.74 -26.56 11.91
N PRO A 13 2.44 -26.96 12.98
CA PRO A 13 1.83 -27.13 14.29
C PRO A 13 1.33 -25.79 14.83
N SER A 14 0.15 -25.80 15.44
CA SER A 14 -0.46 -24.62 16.06
C SER A 14 0.10 -24.32 17.46
N GLN A 15 0.86 -25.26 18.03
CA GLN A 15 1.44 -25.18 19.35
C GLN A 15 2.90 -25.65 19.29
N LEU A 16 3.69 -25.32 20.31
CA LEU A 16 5.05 -25.84 20.43
C LEU A 16 5.02 -27.32 20.79
N ASP A 17 5.96 -28.08 20.23
CA ASP A 17 6.19 -29.47 20.64
C ASP A 17 6.63 -29.54 22.11
N GLU A 18 6.41 -30.69 22.74
CA GLU A 18 6.80 -30.92 24.12
C GLU A 18 8.32 -30.73 24.30
N GLY A 19 8.70 -29.85 25.24
CA GLY A 19 10.10 -29.50 25.49
C GLY A 19 10.71 -28.48 24.52
N ALA A 20 9.97 -28.03 23.49
CA ALA A 20 10.45 -26.99 22.59
C ALA A 20 10.42 -25.61 23.28
N GLN A 21 11.47 -24.81 23.02
CA GLN A 21 11.54 -23.42 23.50
C GLN A 21 11.20 -22.44 22.38
N TYR A 22 10.29 -21.52 22.67
CA TYR A 22 9.97 -20.43 21.75
C TYR A 22 11.20 -19.57 21.49
N ARG A 23 11.44 -19.26 20.22
CA ARG A 23 12.48 -18.33 19.78
C ARG A 23 11.85 -17.11 19.16
N PRO A 24 12.12 -15.90 19.67
CA PRO A 24 11.55 -14.67 19.10
C PRO A 24 12.16 -14.32 17.74
N ILE A 25 13.40 -14.75 17.48
CA ILE A 25 14.08 -14.52 16.20
C ILE A 25 14.06 -15.81 15.38
N PRO A 26 13.35 -15.85 14.24
CA PRO A 26 13.28 -17.04 13.39
C PRO A 26 14.64 -17.31 12.71
N ARG A 27 15.04 -18.59 12.62
CA ARG A 27 16.26 -19.00 11.89
C ARG A 27 16.01 -19.23 10.39
N LYS A 28 14.79 -19.61 10.03
CA LYS A 28 14.36 -19.96 8.68
C LYS A 28 13.00 -19.29 8.44
N ILE A 29 12.80 -18.74 7.24
CA ILE A 29 11.54 -18.12 6.82
C ILE A 29 11.11 -18.80 5.52
N ALA A 30 9.94 -19.44 5.51
CA ALA A 30 9.37 -20.06 4.33
C ALA A 30 8.07 -19.34 3.94
N PRO A 31 7.77 -19.20 2.64
CA PRO A 31 6.50 -18.65 2.18
C PRO A 31 5.30 -19.41 2.76
N ILE A 32 4.20 -18.68 2.90
CA ILE A 32 2.93 -19.21 3.37
C ILE A 32 2.22 -20.02 2.27
N TRP A 33 2.29 -19.55 1.03
CA TRP A 33 1.65 -20.19 -0.12
C TRP A 33 2.68 -20.85 -1.06
N PRO A 34 2.29 -21.93 -1.76
CA PRO A 34 3.07 -22.49 -2.87
C PRO A 34 3.39 -21.44 -3.95
N GLN A 35 4.54 -21.59 -4.61
CA GLN A 35 5.05 -20.60 -5.56
C GLN A 35 4.21 -20.50 -6.84
N ASP A 36 3.52 -21.57 -7.20
CA ASP A 36 2.59 -21.71 -8.32
C ASP A 36 1.15 -21.30 -7.98
N SER A 37 0.93 -20.72 -6.80
CA SER A 37 -0.39 -20.25 -6.38
C SER A 37 -0.90 -19.13 -7.27
N HIS A 38 -2.22 -19.13 -7.44
CA HIS A 38 -2.96 -18.04 -8.04
C HIS A 38 -3.60 -17.19 -6.94
N VAL A 39 -3.57 -15.87 -7.13
CA VAL A 39 -4.09 -14.91 -6.15
C VAL A 39 -5.08 -13.93 -6.76
N ASP A 40 -6.06 -13.55 -5.95
CA ASP A 40 -6.92 -12.41 -6.19
C ASP A 40 -6.35 -11.20 -5.45
N ILE A 41 -6.42 -10.03 -6.07
CA ILE A 41 -5.83 -8.77 -5.59
C ILE A 41 -6.89 -7.68 -5.67
N ILE A 42 -7.13 -7.00 -4.55
CA ILE A 42 -7.94 -5.80 -4.50
C ILE A 42 -7.09 -4.68 -3.90
N VAL A 43 -7.12 -3.50 -4.51
CA VAL A 43 -6.50 -2.30 -3.95
C VAL A 43 -7.56 -1.23 -3.79
N THR A 44 -7.67 -0.67 -2.58
CA THR A 44 -8.52 0.48 -2.30
C THR A 44 -7.73 1.68 -1.82
N LEU A 45 -8.28 2.87 -2.03
CA LEU A 45 -7.73 4.14 -1.56
C LEU A 45 -8.53 4.67 -0.37
N SER A 46 -7.84 5.29 0.58
CA SER A 46 -8.47 5.87 1.77
C SER A 46 -7.64 7.03 2.33
N PRO A 47 -8.27 8.07 2.90
CA PRO A 47 -7.55 9.07 3.70
C PRO A 47 -7.19 8.57 5.11
N SER A 48 -7.55 7.33 5.47
CA SER A 48 -7.36 6.73 6.79
C SER A 48 -6.44 5.51 6.72
N PHE A 49 -5.60 5.33 7.74
CA PHE A 49 -4.79 4.11 7.92
C PHE A 49 -5.64 2.88 8.23
N ASN A 50 -6.78 3.08 8.89
CA ASN A 50 -7.74 2.02 9.17
C ASN A 50 -8.66 1.87 7.95
N PRO A 51 -8.73 0.67 7.33
CA PRO A 51 -9.61 0.48 6.19
C PRO A 51 -11.08 0.52 6.59
N THR A 52 -11.96 0.75 5.63
CA THR A 52 -13.38 0.37 5.69
C THR A 52 -13.55 -1.02 5.05
N PRO A 53 -14.64 -1.75 5.33
CA PRO A 53 -14.97 -2.95 4.56
C PRO A 53 -14.96 -2.66 3.05
N ILE A 54 -14.50 -3.62 2.26
CA ILE A 54 -14.40 -3.47 0.80
C ILE A 54 -15.78 -3.21 0.20
N SER A 55 -16.81 -3.87 0.74
CA SER A 55 -18.22 -3.70 0.34
C SER A 55 -18.79 -2.30 0.60
N GLU A 56 -18.23 -1.58 1.58
CA GLU A 56 -18.64 -0.23 1.95
C GLU A 56 -17.76 0.84 1.31
N THR A 57 -16.66 0.43 0.67
CA THR A 57 -15.74 1.35 0.00
C THR A 57 -16.41 1.87 -1.27
N PRO A 58 -16.50 3.20 -1.48
CA PRO A 58 -17.05 3.74 -2.72
C PRO A 58 -16.29 3.23 -3.94
N ALA A 59 -17.01 2.90 -5.01
CA ALA A 59 -16.44 2.27 -6.20
C ALA A 59 -15.28 3.08 -6.82
N GLU A 60 -15.31 4.42 -6.73
CA GLU A 60 -14.23 5.28 -7.22
C GLU A 60 -12.88 5.06 -6.49
N PHE A 61 -12.93 4.59 -5.25
CA PHE A 61 -11.74 4.33 -4.44
C PHE A 61 -11.27 2.87 -4.55
N VAL A 62 -12.01 2.00 -5.24
CA VAL A 62 -11.57 0.65 -5.57
C VAL A 62 -10.79 0.71 -6.87
N VAL A 63 -9.46 0.87 -6.76
CA VAL A 63 -8.60 1.22 -7.90
C VAL A 63 -8.07 0.02 -8.67
N LEU A 64 -8.10 -1.18 -8.08
CA LEU A 64 -7.68 -2.41 -8.72
C LEU A 64 -8.52 -3.58 -8.20
N GLN A 65 -8.98 -4.43 -9.11
CA GLN A 65 -9.61 -5.71 -8.82
C GLN A 65 -9.14 -6.73 -9.85
N GLU A 66 -8.17 -7.54 -9.47
CA GLU A 66 -7.59 -8.57 -10.32
C GLU A 66 -7.87 -9.94 -9.73
N ARG A 67 -8.16 -10.89 -10.61
CA ARG A 67 -8.41 -12.29 -10.21
C ARG A 67 -7.44 -13.24 -10.88
N ASN A 68 -7.15 -14.34 -10.20
CA ASN A 68 -6.38 -15.45 -10.74
C ASN A 68 -4.97 -15.05 -11.26
N PHE A 69 -4.29 -14.14 -10.57
CA PHE A 69 -2.93 -13.70 -10.90
C PHE A 69 -1.92 -14.78 -10.51
N GLN A 70 -1.07 -15.23 -11.43
CA GLN A 70 -0.09 -16.30 -11.20
C GLN A 70 1.21 -15.74 -10.59
N MET A 71 1.49 -16.08 -9.33
CA MET A 71 2.60 -15.47 -8.58
C MET A 71 4.00 -15.74 -9.15
N SER A 72 4.21 -16.86 -9.85
CA SER A 72 5.51 -17.28 -10.39
C SER A 72 5.75 -16.87 -11.84
N ASN A 73 4.80 -16.20 -12.49
CA ASN A 73 4.88 -15.91 -13.92
C ASN A 73 5.45 -14.51 -14.17
N SER A 74 6.75 -14.42 -14.50
CA SER A 74 7.43 -13.15 -14.80
C SER A 74 6.88 -12.42 -16.04
N SER A 75 6.17 -13.14 -16.90
CA SER A 75 5.54 -12.59 -18.11
C SER A 75 4.15 -12.03 -17.83
N GLU A 76 3.52 -12.38 -16.70
CA GLU A 76 2.22 -11.85 -16.33
C GLU A 76 2.35 -10.42 -15.80
N LYS A 77 1.82 -9.47 -16.57
CA LYS A 77 1.79 -8.05 -16.23
C LYS A 77 0.37 -7.54 -16.41
N ARG A 78 -0.15 -6.88 -15.38
CA ARG A 78 -1.46 -6.23 -15.42
C ARG A 78 -1.27 -4.74 -15.16
N THR A 79 -2.06 -3.91 -15.82
CA THR A 79 -2.00 -2.46 -15.69
C THR A 79 -3.41 -1.91 -15.72
N VAL A 80 -3.69 -1.04 -14.75
CA VAL A 80 -4.98 -0.35 -14.65
C VAL A 80 -4.71 1.15 -14.58
N ASN A 81 -5.51 1.91 -15.31
CA ASN A 81 -5.53 3.37 -15.25
C ASN A 81 -6.88 3.79 -14.69
N THR A 82 -6.86 4.54 -13.59
CA THR A 82 -8.08 4.99 -12.93
C THR A 82 -7.97 6.45 -12.54
N LYS A 83 -9.12 7.03 -12.18
CA LYS A 83 -9.24 8.40 -11.68
C LYS A 83 -10.12 8.36 -10.44
N PHE A 84 -9.73 9.13 -9.44
CA PHE A 84 -10.50 9.29 -8.22
C PHE A 84 -10.48 10.76 -7.82
N THR A 85 -11.52 11.19 -7.10
CA THR A 85 -11.52 12.52 -6.50
C THR A 85 -10.61 12.51 -5.28
N VAL A 86 -9.56 13.33 -5.27
CA VAL A 86 -8.64 13.40 -4.13
C VAL A 86 -9.40 13.86 -2.88
N PRO A 87 -9.46 13.05 -1.80
CA PRO A 87 -10.21 13.41 -0.61
C PRO A 87 -9.72 14.73 0.00
N ARG A 88 -10.64 15.53 0.56
CA ARG A 88 -10.31 16.82 1.18
C ARG A 88 -9.28 16.70 2.30
N ALA A 89 -9.32 15.62 3.07
CA ALA A 89 -8.32 15.33 4.09
C ALA A 89 -6.90 15.25 3.51
N VAL A 90 -6.73 14.62 2.34
CA VAL A 90 -5.44 14.52 1.64
C VAL A 90 -5.02 15.90 1.12
N GLN A 91 -5.93 16.71 0.60
CA GLN A 91 -5.63 18.08 0.17
C GLN A 91 -5.16 18.97 1.35
N ASN A 92 -5.60 18.65 2.57
CA ASN A 92 -5.20 19.32 3.80
C ASN A 92 -4.01 18.62 4.48
N ASN A 93 -2.99 18.23 3.72
CA ASN A 93 -1.78 17.54 4.18
C ASN A 93 -2.00 16.14 4.82
N GLY A 94 -3.17 15.53 4.63
CA GLY A 94 -3.42 14.15 5.04
C GLY A 94 -2.68 13.13 4.17
N THR A 95 -2.47 11.94 4.73
CA THR A 95 -1.85 10.82 4.02
C THR A 95 -2.90 10.09 3.18
N LEU A 96 -2.62 9.89 1.89
CA LEU A 96 -3.38 8.94 1.07
C LEU A 96 -2.83 7.53 1.32
N TRP A 97 -3.69 6.63 1.77
CA TRP A 97 -3.36 5.23 2.03
C TRP A 97 -3.89 4.36 0.89
N GLY A 98 -3.03 3.44 0.42
CA GLY A 98 -3.45 2.29 -0.36
C GLY A 98 -3.63 1.10 0.57
N HIS A 99 -4.82 0.51 0.58
CA HIS A 99 -5.07 -0.77 1.24
C HIS A 99 -5.00 -1.89 0.21
N PHE A 100 -4.08 -2.81 0.44
CA PHE A 100 -3.81 -3.94 -0.44
C PHE A 100 -4.35 -5.19 0.21
N TYR A 101 -5.25 -5.86 -0.50
CA TYR A 101 -5.85 -7.12 -0.09
C TYR A 101 -5.42 -8.18 -1.09
N VAL A 102 -4.73 -9.20 -0.61
CA VAL A 102 -4.17 -10.26 -1.46
C VAL A 102 -4.50 -11.59 -0.82
N GLY A 103 -4.98 -12.54 -1.62
CA GLY A 103 -5.30 -13.87 -1.12
C GLY A 103 -5.36 -14.90 -2.22
N LEU A 104 -5.31 -16.18 -1.86
CA LEU A 104 -5.51 -17.29 -2.80
C LEU A 104 -6.85 -17.11 -3.52
N THR A 105 -6.87 -17.38 -4.83
CA THR A 105 -8.06 -17.21 -5.68
C THR A 105 -9.32 -17.78 -5.03
N GLY A 106 -10.38 -16.97 -4.95
CA GLY A 106 -11.66 -17.36 -4.35
C GLY A 106 -11.75 -17.22 -2.82
N SER A 107 -10.69 -16.79 -2.14
CA SER A 107 -10.70 -16.54 -0.69
C SER A 107 -11.39 -15.23 -0.34
N ASN A 108 -11.91 -15.12 0.89
CA ASN A 108 -12.35 -13.84 1.42
C ASN A 108 -11.14 -12.92 1.68
N LEU A 109 -11.06 -11.82 0.95
CA LEU A 109 -9.95 -10.87 1.04
C LEU A 109 -10.12 -9.79 2.12
N ASP A 110 -11.34 -9.60 2.62
CA ASP A 110 -11.65 -8.51 3.55
C ASP A 110 -11.50 -8.96 5.02
N PRO A 111 -10.50 -8.44 5.76
CA PRO A 111 -10.30 -8.78 7.17
C PRO A 111 -11.43 -8.30 8.09
N ARG A 112 -12.33 -7.44 7.62
CA ARG A 112 -13.49 -6.97 8.40
C ARG A 112 -14.75 -7.80 8.19
N GLN A 113 -14.75 -8.72 7.24
CA GLN A 113 -15.88 -9.59 6.97
C GLN A 113 -15.75 -10.92 7.73
N PRO A 114 -16.88 -11.51 8.19
CA PRO A 114 -16.84 -12.84 8.78
C PRO A 114 -16.31 -13.87 7.79
N GLY A 115 -15.62 -14.90 8.29
CA GLY A 115 -15.02 -15.95 7.46
C GLY A 115 -13.71 -15.56 6.77
N TYR A 116 -13.09 -14.44 7.16
CA TYR A 116 -11.71 -14.13 6.77
C TYR A 116 -10.73 -15.15 7.35
N ASP A 117 -9.82 -15.63 6.51
CA ASP A 117 -8.80 -16.61 6.89
C ASP A 117 -7.40 -16.04 6.62
N SER A 118 -6.68 -15.72 7.70
CA SER A 118 -5.30 -15.20 7.64
C SER A 118 -4.29 -16.17 7.01
N ALA A 119 -4.63 -17.47 6.90
CA ALA A 119 -3.82 -18.44 6.19
C ALA A 119 -3.93 -18.30 4.67
N LYS A 120 -5.05 -17.74 4.18
CA LYS A 120 -5.42 -17.69 2.75
C LYS A 120 -5.44 -16.29 2.17
N ALA A 121 -5.51 -15.26 3.01
CA ALA A 121 -5.47 -13.88 2.60
C ALA A 121 -4.72 -13.02 3.62
N TYR A 122 -4.16 -11.90 3.17
CA TYR A 122 -3.54 -10.90 4.02
C TYR A 122 -3.90 -9.48 3.53
N HIS A 123 -3.83 -8.54 4.46
CA HIS A 123 -4.06 -7.13 4.22
C HIS A 123 -2.86 -6.32 4.71
N PHE A 124 -2.50 -5.28 3.98
CA PHE A 124 -1.60 -4.25 4.47
C PHE A 124 -1.98 -2.86 3.96
N ALA A 125 -1.62 -1.84 4.72
CA ALA A 125 -1.79 -0.44 4.33
C ALA A 125 -0.42 0.17 4.00
N TYR A 126 -0.33 0.91 2.90
CA TYR A 126 0.88 1.58 2.46
C TYR A 126 0.61 3.06 2.17
N PRO A 127 1.43 4.00 2.67
CA PRO A 127 1.25 5.42 2.41
C PRO A 127 1.69 5.75 0.98
N LEU A 128 0.76 6.20 0.15
CA LEU A 128 1.02 6.62 -1.24
C LEU A 128 1.46 8.08 -1.35
N THR A 129 1.48 8.79 -0.23
CA THR A 129 1.91 10.19 -0.14
C THR A 129 3.30 10.29 0.46
N GLN A 130 4.08 11.23 -0.03
CA GLN A 130 5.40 11.63 0.44
C GLN A 130 5.33 13.06 0.95
N TYR A 131 5.98 13.32 2.08
CA TYR A 131 6.10 14.65 2.66
C TYR A 131 7.44 15.23 2.28
N LEU A 132 7.43 16.20 1.36
CA LEU A 132 8.65 16.78 0.80
C LEU A 132 8.66 18.30 1.06
N PRO A 133 9.84 18.91 1.28
CA PRO A 133 9.98 20.36 1.33
C PRO A 133 9.45 21.00 0.05
N LYS A 134 8.57 21.99 0.19
CA LYS A 134 8.10 22.82 -0.92
C LYS A 134 9.30 23.53 -1.52
N LYS A 135 9.48 23.37 -2.84
CA LYS A 135 10.53 24.09 -3.55
C LYS A 135 10.31 25.59 -3.37
N LYS A 136 11.34 26.33 -2.95
CA LYS A 136 11.30 27.78 -2.88
C LYS A 136 11.02 28.31 -4.28
N VAL A 137 9.85 28.92 -4.46
CA VAL A 137 9.54 29.67 -5.68
C VAL A 137 10.07 31.07 -5.43
N ALA A 138 11.14 31.45 -6.13
CA ALA A 138 11.58 32.83 -6.13
C ALA A 138 10.47 33.65 -6.79
N LYS A 139 9.74 34.46 -6.01
CA LYS A 139 8.79 35.42 -6.54
C LYS A 139 9.60 36.45 -7.34
N THR A 140 9.55 36.40 -8.66
CA THR A 140 10.15 37.44 -9.51
C THR A 140 9.15 38.58 -9.62
N ARG A 141 9.50 39.76 -9.10
CA ARG A 141 8.68 40.97 -9.27
C ARG A 141 8.64 41.35 -10.76
N ASN A 142 7.44 41.61 -11.29
CA ASN A 142 7.30 42.13 -12.65
C ASN A 142 7.83 43.57 -12.70
N LEU A 143 8.87 43.83 -13.50
CA LEU A 143 9.52 45.14 -13.62
C LEU A 143 8.80 46.12 -14.57
N LEU A 144 7.73 45.68 -15.24
CA LEU A 144 7.05 46.47 -16.27
C LEU A 144 5.75 47.13 -15.79
N ASP A 145 5.29 46.85 -14.56
CA ASP A 145 4.13 47.53 -13.96
C ASP A 145 4.60 48.76 -13.18
N SER A 146 4.69 49.89 -13.89
CA SER A 146 4.76 51.21 -13.28
C SER A 146 3.34 51.70 -13.00
N HIS A 147 3.07 52.02 -11.73
CA HIS A 147 1.78 52.35 -11.08
C HIS A 147 1.07 51.10 -10.51
N SER A 148 0.97 50.90 -9.19
CA SER A 148 0.60 51.84 -8.13
C SER A 148 1.17 51.36 -6.80
N GLU A 149 1.43 52.29 -5.89
CA GLU A 149 1.72 52.01 -4.48
C GLU A 149 0.52 51.35 -3.81
N ASP A 150 0.53 50.02 -3.73
CA ASP A 150 -0.13 49.28 -2.68
C ASP A 150 0.95 48.40 -2.06
N GLU A 151 1.38 48.75 -0.84
CA GLU A 151 2.21 47.89 0.00
C GLU A 151 1.42 46.60 0.27
N GLU A 152 1.68 45.56 -0.52
CA GLU A 152 1.29 44.20 -0.15
C GLU A 152 1.89 43.91 1.23
N PRO A 153 1.09 43.49 2.23
CA PRO A 153 1.62 43.16 3.54
C PRO A 153 2.69 42.08 3.38
N GLU A 154 3.87 42.33 3.95
CA GLU A 154 4.94 41.33 4.05
C GLU A 154 4.38 40.09 4.77
N GLU A 155 3.96 39.08 4.01
CA GLU A 155 3.67 37.76 4.54
C GLU A 155 4.93 37.28 5.26
N GLU A 156 4.86 37.10 6.58
CA GLU A 156 5.95 36.57 7.38
C GLU A 156 6.48 35.29 6.72
N GLU A 157 7.69 35.37 6.15
CA GLU A 157 8.29 34.20 5.52
C GLU A 157 8.49 33.13 6.60
N PRO A 158 7.94 31.91 6.42
CA PRO A 158 8.07 30.88 7.43
C PRO A 158 9.54 30.60 7.68
N THR A 159 9.93 30.55 8.95
CA THR A 159 11.32 30.46 9.42
C THR A 159 11.99 29.10 9.16
N GLY A 160 11.43 28.29 8.24
CA GLY A 160 11.90 26.95 7.90
C GLY A 160 11.23 26.38 6.63
N PRO A 161 11.66 25.19 6.16
CA PRO A 161 11.09 24.57 4.97
C PRO A 161 9.61 24.20 5.19
N ILE A 162 8.71 24.78 4.38
CA ILE A 162 7.29 24.39 4.35
C ILE A 162 7.21 22.97 3.78
N ILE A 163 6.73 22.00 4.57
CA ILE A 163 6.51 20.63 4.08
C ILE A 163 5.16 20.56 3.38
N THR A 164 5.13 19.97 2.18
CA THR A 164 3.89 19.74 1.42
C THR A 164 3.78 18.27 1.05
N ASN A 165 2.55 17.78 0.98
CA ASN A 165 2.27 16.41 0.60
C ASN A 165 2.24 16.26 -0.94
N HIS A 166 2.89 15.23 -1.43
CA HIS A 166 2.90 14.85 -2.85
C HIS A 166 2.51 13.39 -2.95
N TYR A 167 1.71 13.01 -3.94
CA TYR A 167 1.54 11.61 -4.30
C TYR A 167 1.99 11.42 -5.75
N HIS A 168 2.54 10.25 -6.05
CA HIS A 168 2.88 9.89 -7.41
C HIS A 168 1.64 9.25 -8.08
N PRO A 169 1.28 9.63 -9.32
CA PRO A 169 0.09 9.08 -9.98
C PRO A 169 0.21 7.59 -10.30
N ASN A 170 1.45 7.09 -10.44
CA ASN A 170 1.72 5.68 -10.76
C ASN A 170 2.24 4.95 -9.53
N ALA A 171 1.69 3.76 -9.28
CA ALA A 171 2.21 2.80 -8.31
C ALA A 171 2.47 1.46 -9.02
N SER A 172 3.53 0.76 -8.61
CA SER A 172 3.86 -0.57 -9.15
C SER A 172 4.26 -1.48 -7.99
N PHE A 173 3.75 -2.70 -8.01
CA PHE A 173 4.09 -3.74 -7.05
C PHE A 173 4.30 -5.05 -7.80
N ALA A 174 5.14 -5.92 -7.24
CA ALA A 174 5.53 -7.17 -7.87
C ALA A 174 5.59 -8.29 -6.83
N PHE A 175 5.20 -9.50 -7.23
CA PHE A 175 5.49 -10.70 -6.48
C PHE A 175 6.91 -11.13 -6.78
N VAL A 176 7.71 -11.29 -5.72
CA VAL A 176 9.09 -11.77 -5.84
C VAL A 176 9.10 -13.27 -5.53
N PRO A 177 9.22 -14.14 -6.56
CA PRO A 177 9.25 -15.58 -6.35
C PRO A 177 10.57 -16.02 -5.70
N ALA A 178 10.61 -17.26 -5.22
CA ALA A 178 11.81 -17.92 -4.72
C ALA A 178 12.49 -17.22 -3.52
N MET A 179 11.73 -16.42 -2.77
CA MET A 179 12.15 -15.86 -1.50
C MET A 179 11.85 -16.83 -0.36
N GLY A 180 12.77 -16.96 0.59
CA GLY A 180 12.65 -17.88 1.72
C GLY A 180 13.76 -18.92 1.74
N VAL A 181 13.57 -19.99 2.50
CA VAL A 181 14.66 -20.85 2.96
C VAL A 181 15.48 -21.48 1.82
N LYS A 182 16.77 -21.16 1.82
CA LYS A 182 17.85 -22.14 1.86
C LYS A 182 18.32 -22.29 3.31
#